data_AF-A0A944BW28-F1
#
_entry.id   AF-A0A944BW28-F1
#
_cell.length_a   1.000
_cell.length_b   1.000
_cell.length_c   1.000
_cell.angle_alpha   90.00
_cell.angle_beta   90.00
_cell.angle_gamma   90.00
#
_symmetry.space_group_name_H-M   'P 1'
#
loop_
_entity.id
_entity.type
_entity.pdbx_description
1 polymer ?
#
loop_
_entity_poly.entity_id
_entity_poly.type
_entity_poly.pdbx_seq_one_letter_code
_entity_poly.pdbx_strand_id
1 'polypeptide(L)'
;MTTKLTKKEKEFCALYVKLRNAREAAALAGYKVMPQINGIRLLSREAVAKEIARLSRLESAVNEAAAGFRRLAFGSVSDAVRLLDGERENLEEMDLFSVSDIKIPKGGGMEIKFYDRQKALECLAQLETSESTGSAVPFYKALEKSVDFLSGTPEYSSYGGDDSDEA
;
A
#
# COMPACT_ATOMS: atom_id res chain seq x y z
N MET A 1 14.84 -23.13 -11.53
CA MET A 1 14.98 -22.16 -12.65
C MET A 1 14.17 -20.92 -12.30
N THR A 2 14.83 -19.81 -11.96
CA THR A 2 14.16 -18.53 -11.64
C THR A 2 13.70 -17.86 -12.93
N THR A 3 12.44 -18.11 -13.32
CA THR A 3 11.86 -17.50 -14.53
C THR A 3 11.65 -16.01 -14.31
N LYS A 4 12.26 -15.21 -15.20
CA LYS A 4 12.19 -13.75 -15.19
C LYS A 4 10.75 -13.31 -15.46
N LEU A 5 10.27 -12.31 -14.71
CA LEU A 5 8.91 -11.76 -14.87
C LEU A 5 8.73 -11.12 -16.24
N THR A 6 7.59 -11.39 -16.88
CA THR A 6 7.18 -10.72 -18.12
C THR A 6 6.80 -9.26 -17.86
N LYS A 7 6.72 -8.42 -18.91
CA LYS A 7 6.26 -7.02 -18.77
C LYS A 7 4.87 -6.95 -18.11
N LYS A 8 3.97 -7.83 -18.56
CA LYS A 8 2.59 -7.92 -18.08
C LYS A 8 2.50 -8.33 -16.60
N GLU A 9 3.38 -9.24 -16.19
CA GLU A 9 3.47 -9.66 -14.78
C GLU A 9 4.03 -8.55 -13.89
N LYS A 10 4.98 -7.74 -14.39
CA LYS A 10 5.48 -6.57 -13.67
C LYS A 10 4.39 -5.50 -13.50
N GLU A 11 3.62 -5.24 -14.56
CA GLU A 11 2.44 -4.36 -14.49
C GLU A 11 1.42 -4.89 -13.48
N PHE A 12 1.14 -6.19 -13.48
CA PHE A 12 0.31 -6.82 -12.45
C PHE A 12 0.86 -6.59 -11.05
N CYS A 13 2.16 -6.83 -10.81
CA CYS A 13 2.77 -6.62 -9.48
C CYS A 13 2.60 -5.17 -9.01
N ALA A 14 2.89 -4.20 -9.87
CA ALA A 14 2.76 -2.78 -9.54
C ALA A 14 1.30 -2.37 -9.27
N LEU A 15 0.36 -2.85 -10.08
CA LEU A 15 -1.07 -2.59 -9.90
C LEU A 15 -1.62 -3.27 -8.66
N TYR A 16 -1.23 -4.52 -8.40
CA TYR A 16 -1.65 -5.25 -7.21
C TYR A 16 -1.12 -4.58 -5.93
N VAL A 17 0.11 -4.08 -5.98
CA VAL A 17 0.69 -3.34 -4.86
C VAL A 17 -0.15 -2.10 -4.55
N LYS A 18 -0.61 -1.36 -5.56
CA LYS A 18 -1.44 -0.16 -5.36
C LYS A 18 -2.90 -0.44 -4.99
N LEU A 19 -3.50 -1.44 -5.60
CA LEU A 19 -4.95 -1.69 -5.54
C LEU A 19 -5.34 -2.72 -4.47
N ARG A 20 -4.40 -3.60 -4.09
CA ARG A 20 -4.63 -4.76 -3.21
C ARG A 20 -5.83 -5.63 -3.65
N ASN A 21 -6.12 -5.65 -4.95
CA ASN A 21 -7.19 -6.39 -5.56
C ASN A 21 -6.64 -7.20 -6.74
N ALA A 22 -6.64 -8.53 -6.62
CA ALA A 22 -6.04 -9.41 -7.61
C ALA A 22 -6.79 -9.39 -8.96
N ARG A 23 -8.12 -9.30 -8.94
CA ARG A 23 -8.96 -9.25 -10.14
C ARG A 23 -8.71 -7.96 -10.90
N GLU A 24 -8.82 -6.83 -10.20
CA GLU A 24 -8.66 -5.51 -10.80
C GLU A 24 -7.23 -5.30 -11.34
N ALA A 25 -6.22 -5.67 -10.56
CA ALA A 25 -4.83 -5.60 -11.00
C ALA A 25 -4.57 -6.47 -12.23
N ALA A 26 -5.13 -7.67 -12.30
CA ALA A 26 -5.00 -8.54 -13.47
C ALA A 26 -5.72 -7.95 -14.68
N ALA A 27 -6.95 -7.44 -14.51
CA ALA A 27 -7.71 -6.83 -15.60
C ALA A 27 -6.95 -5.63 -16.19
N LEU A 28 -6.46 -4.73 -15.35
CA LEU A 28 -5.70 -3.54 -15.74
C LEU A 28 -4.31 -3.88 -16.32
N ALA A 29 -3.67 -4.94 -15.84
CA ALA A 29 -2.47 -5.50 -16.45
C ALA A 29 -2.76 -6.22 -17.79
N GLY A 30 -4.02 -6.25 -18.24
CA GLY A 30 -4.43 -6.75 -19.54
C GLY A 30 -4.82 -8.23 -19.59
N TYR A 31 -5.01 -8.89 -18.45
CA TYR A 31 -5.58 -10.24 -18.39
C TYR A 31 -7.10 -10.18 -18.59
N LYS A 32 -7.53 -10.02 -19.85
CA LYS A 32 -8.95 -9.76 -20.21
C LYS A 32 -9.88 -10.96 -19.98
N VAL A 33 -9.37 -12.18 -20.04
CA VAL A 33 -10.16 -13.41 -19.84
C VAL A 33 -9.90 -13.93 -18.43
N MET A 34 -10.95 -14.09 -17.62
CA MET A 34 -10.88 -14.55 -16.22
C MET A 34 -9.80 -13.82 -15.39
N PRO A 35 -9.84 -12.47 -15.29
CA PRO A 35 -8.85 -11.71 -14.52
C PRO A 35 -8.73 -12.17 -13.06
N GLN A 36 -9.82 -12.62 -12.44
CA GLN A 36 -9.84 -13.15 -11.07
C GLN A 36 -8.96 -14.40 -10.92
N ILE A 37 -9.13 -15.40 -11.78
CA ILE A 37 -8.34 -16.65 -11.74
C ILE A 37 -6.88 -16.37 -12.10
N ASN A 38 -6.64 -15.51 -13.09
CA ASN A 38 -5.28 -15.12 -13.46
C ASN A 38 -4.56 -14.39 -12.33
N GLY A 39 -5.24 -13.44 -11.67
CA GLY A 39 -4.70 -12.73 -10.52
C GLY A 39 -4.31 -13.69 -9.39
N ILE A 40 -5.20 -14.60 -9.00
CA ILE A 40 -4.92 -15.62 -7.96
C ILE A 40 -3.72 -16.48 -8.35
N ARG A 41 -3.68 -16.99 -9.59
CA ARG A 41 -2.59 -17.84 -10.08
C ARG A 41 -1.24 -17.09 -10.11
N LEU A 42 -1.26 -15.81 -10.47
CA LEU A 42 -0.06 -14.97 -10.46
C LEU A 42 0.49 -14.82 -9.04
N LEU A 43 -0.39 -14.60 -8.05
CA LEU A 43 0.01 -14.51 -6.64
C LEU A 43 0.66 -15.80 -6.10
N SER A 44 0.29 -16.96 -6.64
CA SER A 44 0.91 -18.25 -6.27
C SER A 44 2.33 -18.44 -6.82
N ARG A 45 2.82 -17.58 -7.72
CA ARG A 45 4.16 -17.71 -8.32
C ARG A 45 5.21 -17.04 -7.45
N GLU A 46 6.26 -17.78 -7.12
CA GLU A 46 7.37 -17.30 -6.27
C GLU A 46 8.03 -16.01 -6.80
N ALA A 47 8.24 -15.91 -8.12
CA ALA A 47 8.82 -14.70 -8.74
C ALA A 47 7.92 -13.47 -8.59
N VAL A 48 6.60 -13.64 -8.69
CA VAL A 48 5.61 -12.58 -8.51
C VAL A 48 5.55 -12.17 -7.05
N ALA A 49 5.49 -13.14 -6.13
CA ALA A 49 5.50 -12.88 -4.69
C ALA A 49 6.76 -12.12 -4.24
N LYS A 50 7.94 -12.49 -4.77
CA LYS A 50 9.21 -11.78 -4.49
C LYS A 50 9.19 -10.34 -4.99
N GLU A 51 8.64 -10.09 -6.19
CA GLU A 51 8.55 -8.74 -6.74
C GLU A 51 7.52 -7.89 -6.02
N ILE A 52 6.36 -8.44 -5.67
CA ILE A 52 5.39 -7.78 -4.80
C ILE A 52 6.04 -7.42 -3.47
N ALA A 53 6.74 -8.35 -2.81
CA ALA A 53 7.45 -8.05 -1.56
C ALA A 53 8.53 -6.97 -1.73
N ARG A 54 9.23 -6.92 -2.88
CA ARG A 54 10.21 -5.87 -3.19
C ARG A 54 9.53 -4.50 -3.36
N LEU A 55 8.45 -4.44 -4.14
CA LEU A 55 7.67 -3.23 -4.38
C LEU A 55 6.96 -2.75 -3.10
N SER A 56 6.40 -3.66 -2.31
CA SER A 56 5.81 -3.35 -1.01
C SER A 56 6.85 -2.89 0.02
N ARG A 57 8.11 -3.32 -0.05
CA ARG A 57 9.16 -2.74 0.82
C ARG A 57 9.56 -1.33 0.41
N LEU A 58 9.41 -0.99 -0.88
CA LEU A 58 9.55 0.39 -1.35
C LEU A 58 8.33 1.23 -0.95
N GLU A 59 7.17 0.61 -0.78
CA GLU A 59 5.96 1.22 -0.23
C GLU A 59 5.88 1.07 1.30
N SER A 60 6.42 2.02 2.08
CA SER A 60 6.21 2.16 3.54
C SER A 60 4.77 1.85 3.99
N ALA A 61 4.50 1.38 5.22
CA ALA A 61 3.14 1.08 5.74
C ALA A 61 2.13 2.25 5.64
N VAL A 62 2.64 3.49 5.56
CA VAL A 62 1.88 4.69 5.20
C VAL A 62 1.17 4.54 3.84
N ASN A 63 1.76 3.80 2.90
CA ASN A 63 1.21 3.51 1.58
C ASN A 63 -0.01 2.59 1.60
N GLU A 64 -0.14 1.69 2.58
CA GLU A 64 -1.31 0.80 2.63
C GLU A 64 -2.55 1.53 3.15
N ALA A 65 -2.39 2.38 4.17
CA ALA A 65 -3.44 3.31 4.60
C ALA A 65 -3.81 4.27 3.46
N ALA A 66 -2.81 4.84 2.77
CA ALA A 66 -3.05 5.70 1.62
C ALA A 66 -3.73 4.96 0.46
N ALA A 67 -3.39 3.69 0.21
CA ALA A 67 -4.05 2.87 -0.80
C ALA A 67 -5.54 2.65 -0.47
N GLY A 68 -5.86 2.34 0.78
CA GLY A 68 -7.23 2.24 1.27
C GLY A 68 -8.01 3.55 1.07
N PHE A 69 -7.47 4.68 1.53
CA PHE A 69 -8.13 5.97 1.37
C PHE A 69 -8.28 6.39 -0.10
N ARG A 70 -7.32 6.07 -0.98
CA ARG A 70 -7.47 6.29 -2.43
C ARG A 70 -8.65 5.51 -3.00
N ARG A 71 -8.85 4.25 -2.59
CA ARG A 71 -10.02 3.45 -3.00
C ARG A 71 -11.33 4.05 -2.49
N LEU A 72 -11.35 4.59 -1.26
CA LEU A 72 -12.54 5.28 -0.75
C LEU A 72 -12.83 6.59 -1.52
N ALA A 73 -11.81 7.42 -1.74
CA ALA A 73 -11.92 8.72 -2.37
C ALA A 73 -12.29 8.66 -3.87
N PHE A 74 -11.68 7.73 -4.60
CA PHE A 74 -11.74 7.69 -6.07
C PHE A 74 -12.36 6.41 -6.65
N GLY A 75 -12.61 5.39 -5.83
CA GLY A 75 -13.18 4.12 -6.27
C GLY A 75 -14.59 4.26 -6.82
N SER A 76 -14.91 3.42 -7.82
CA SER A 76 -16.24 3.38 -8.42
C SER A 76 -17.31 2.86 -7.45
N VAL A 77 -18.55 3.29 -7.67
CA VAL A 77 -19.73 2.75 -6.96
C VAL A 77 -20.55 1.81 -7.85
N SER A 78 -20.08 1.51 -9.07
CA SER A 78 -20.84 0.74 -10.06
C SER A 78 -21.33 -0.60 -9.54
N ASP A 79 -20.48 -1.37 -8.85
CA ASP A 79 -20.89 -2.69 -8.34
C ASP A 79 -21.91 -2.59 -7.20
N ALA A 80 -21.83 -1.54 -6.37
CA ALA A 80 -22.88 -1.27 -5.38
C ALA A 80 -24.21 -0.85 -6.03
N VAL A 81 -24.18 -0.10 -7.13
CA VAL A 81 -25.38 0.25 -7.92
C VAL A 81 -25.97 -0.99 -8.58
N ARG A 82 -25.15 -1.85 -9.20
CA ARG A 82 -25.59 -3.13 -9.77
C ARG A 82 -26.24 -4.02 -8.72
N LEU A 83 -25.67 -4.06 -7.50
CA LEU A 83 -26.24 -4.79 -6.38
C LEU A 83 -27.62 -4.23 -5.96
N LEU A 84 -27.76 -2.90 -5.93
CA LEU A 84 -29.04 -2.23 -5.68
C LEU A 84 -30.09 -2.53 -6.76
N ASP A 85 -29.67 -2.62 -8.02
CA ASP A 85 -30.52 -2.98 -9.17
C ASP A 85 -30.91 -4.47 -9.19
N GLY A 86 -30.44 -5.26 -8.22
CA GLY A 86 -30.81 -6.65 -8.04
C GLY A 86 -29.89 -7.65 -8.76
N GLU A 87 -28.78 -7.21 -9.34
CA GLU A 87 -27.75 -8.11 -9.85
C GLU A 87 -27.05 -8.81 -8.68
N ARG A 88 -27.37 -10.08 -8.48
CA ARG A 88 -26.81 -10.92 -7.39
C ARG A 88 -25.97 -12.08 -7.89
N GLU A 89 -25.69 -12.13 -9.19
CA GLU A 89 -24.78 -13.11 -9.75
C GLU A 89 -23.34 -12.73 -9.39
N ASN A 90 -22.56 -13.70 -8.91
CA ASN A 90 -21.15 -13.52 -8.57
C ASN A 90 -20.88 -12.39 -7.56
N LEU A 91 -21.67 -12.32 -6.47
CA LEU A 91 -21.48 -11.35 -5.39
C LEU A 91 -20.03 -11.31 -4.86
N GLU A 92 -19.37 -12.47 -4.83
CA GLU A 92 -17.97 -12.59 -4.39
C GLU A 92 -16.97 -11.84 -5.30
N GLU A 93 -17.37 -11.53 -6.54
CA GLU A 93 -16.53 -10.77 -7.49
C GLU A 93 -16.79 -9.26 -7.44
N MET A 94 -17.88 -8.79 -6.82
CA MET A 94 -18.24 -7.38 -6.75
C MET A 94 -17.26 -6.60 -5.85
N ASP A 95 -16.82 -5.43 -6.33
CA ASP A 95 -16.06 -4.50 -5.49
C ASP A 95 -17.00 -3.62 -4.66
N LEU A 96 -17.23 -4.05 -3.41
CA LEU A 96 -18.03 -3.31 -2.42
C LEU A 96 -17.15 -2.56 -1.40
N PHE A 97 -15.88 -2.31 -1.69
CA PHE A 97 -14.93 -1.72 -0.73
C PHE A 97 -15.37 -0.35 -0.18
N SER A 98 -16.08 0.45 -0.98
CA SER A 98 -16.56 1.78 -0.59
C SER A 98 -17.80 1.74 0.32
N VAL A 99 -18.42 0.57 0.50
CA VAL A 99 -19.65 0.39 1.28
C VAL A 99 -19.35 0.33 2.77
N SER A 100 -20.00 1.19 3.55
CA SER A 100 -19.93 1.17 5.02
C SER A 100 -21.01 0.30 5.64
N ASP A 101 -22.22 0.30 5.05
CA ASP A 101 -23.38 -0.39 5.59
C ASP A 101 -24.32 -0.84 4.46
N ILE A 102 -24.97 -2.00 4.66
CA ILE A 102 -26.07 -2.48 3.83
C ILE A 102 -27.26 -2.77 4.75
N LYS A 103 -28.45 -2.27 4.41
CA LYS A 103 -29.69 -2.50 5.15
C LYS A 103 -30.80 -2.98 4.24
N ILE A 104 -31.64 -3.88 4.76
CA ILE A 104 -32.86 -4.36 4.11
C ILE A 104 -34.03 -3.99 5.05
N PRO A 105 -34.66 -2.82 4.87
CA PRO A 105 -35.77 -2.39 5.71
C PRO A 105 -37.00 -3.30 5.59
N LYS A 106 -37.88 -3.25 6.60
CA LYS A 106 -39.07 -4.14 6.72
C LYS A 106 -40.07 -4.01 5.57
N GLY A 107 -40.03 -2.91 4.81
CA GLY A 107 -40.86 -2.68 3.63
C GLY A 107 -40.36 -3.33 2.34
N GLY A 108 -39.25 -4.07 2.40
CA GLY A 108 -38.50 -4.49 1.22
C GLY A 108 -37.64 -3.35 0.67
N GLY A 109 -36.80 -3.67 -0.32
CA GLY A 109 -35.77 -2.75 -0.82
C GLY A 109 -34.43 -2.90 -0.10
N MET A 110 -33.39 -2.29 -0.65
CA MET A 110 -32.03 -2.29 -0.13
C MET A 110 -31.51 -0.86 -0.04
N GLU A 111 -30.86 -0.54 1.07
CA GLU A 111 -30.15 0.73 1.27
C GLU A 111 -28.66 0.43 1.42
N ILE A 112 -27.82 1.14 0.66
CA ILE A 112 -26.36 1.06 0.75
C ILE A 112 -25.83 2.43 1.19
N LYS A 113 -24.97 2.45 2.21
CA LYS A 113 -24.21 3.63 2.60
C LYS A 113 -22.75 3.49 2.19
N PHE A 114 -22.15 4.61 1.81
CA PHE A 114 -20.74 4.69 1.45
C PHE A 114 -19.95 5.45 2.52
N TYR A 115 -18.66 5.15 2.61
CA TYR A 115 -17.73 6.00 3.35
C TYR A 115 -17.65 7.41 2.74
N ASP A 116 -17.29 8.40 3.57
CA ASP A 116 -17.16 9.80 3.15
C ASP A 116 -15.89 10.00 2.32
N ARG A 117 -16.08 10.43 1.07
CA ARG A 117 -14.99 10.71 0.12
C ARG A 117 -14.16 11.93 0.49
N GLN A 118 -14.77 12.98 1.01
CA GLN A 118 -14.05 14.16 1.47
C GLN A 118 -13.17 13.78 2.66
N LYS A 119 -13.70 12.96 3.58
CA LYS A 119 -12.91 12.48 4.70
C LYS A 119 -11.70 11.65 4.26
N ALA A 120 -11.87 10.78 3.27
CA ALA A 120 -10.77 10.03 2.70
C ALA A 120 -9.70 10.93 2.05
N LEU A 121 -10.11 11.99 1.34
CA LEU A 121 -9.19 12.98 0.76
C LEU A 121 -8.42 13.76 1.84
N GLU A 122 -9.09 14.16 2.93
CA GLU A 122 -8.42 14.79 4.08
C GLU A 122 -7.35 13.88 4.69
N CYS A 123 -7.68 12.60 4.89
CA CYS A 123 -6.72 11.63 5.41
C CYS A 123 -5.54 11.42 4.46
N LEU A 124 -5.77 11.41 3.13
CA LEU A 124 -4.69 11.36 2.15
C LEU A 124 -3.75 12.57 2.25
N ALA A 125 -4.31 13.79 2.31
CA ALA A 125 -3.52 15.01 2.44
C ALA A 125 -2.66 15.00 3.72
N GLN A 126 -3.21 14.50 4.84
CA GLN A 126 -2.48 14.37 6.11
C GLN A 126 -1.30 13.39 6.00
N LEU A 127 -1.51 12.24 5.35
CA LEU A 127 -0.46 11.24 5.16
C LEU A 127 0.70 11.81 4.31
N GLU A 128 0.42 12.57 3.24
CA GLU A 128 1.46 13.21 2.41
C GLU A 128 2.29 14.24 3.19
N THR A 129 1.66 15.05 4.05
CA THR A 129 2.39 15.97 4.94
C THR A 129 3.27 15.23 5.96
N SER A 130 2.85 14.06 6.43
CA SER A 130 3.63 13.27 7.39
C SER A 130 4.89 12.66 6.77
N GLU A 131 4.84 12.21 5.51
CA GLU A 131 6.02 11.72 4.78
C GLU A 131 7.07 12.81 4.55
N SER A 132 6.63 14.06 4.37
CA SER A 132 7.50 15.24 4.17
C SER A 132 8.38 15.54 5.39
N THR A 133 7.94 15.15 6.60
CA THR A 133 8.69 15.37 7.85
C THR A 133 9.79 14.34 8.11
N GLY A 134 9.79 13.20 7.41
CA GLY A 134 10.83 12.18 7.54
C GLY A 134 12.15 12.50 6.81
N SER A 135 12.11 13.41 5.83
CA SER A 135 13.30 13.88 5.09
C SER A 135 13.91 15.16 5.67
N ALA A 136 13.16 15.94 6.45
CA ALA A 136 13.66 17.14 7.09
C ALA A 136 14.33 16.76 8.42
N VAL A 137 15.63 17.00 8.54
CA VAL A 137 16.30 16.92 9.85
C VAL A 137 15.60 17.92 10.77
N PRO A 138 14.98 17.49 11.89
CA PRO A 138 14.33 18.42 12.80
C PRO A 138 15.31 19.52 13.22
N PHE A 139 14.84 20.76 13.33
CA PHE A 139 15.71 21.92 13.57
C PHE A 139 16.66 21.72 14.77
N TYR A 140 16.19 21.10 15.86
CA TYR A 140 17.02 20.80 17.02
C TYR A 140 18.20 19.87 16.68
N LYS A 141 17.99 18.87 15.82
CA LYS A 141 19.02 17.92 15.37
C LYS A 141 20.02 18.55 14.39
N ALA A 142 19.60 19.58 13.65
CA ALA A 142 20.51 20.41 12.88
C ALA A 142 21.38 21.30 13.79
N LEU A 143 20.82 21.80 14.90
CA LEU A 143 21.57 22.52 15.93
C LEU A 143 22.58 21.61 16.64
N GLU A 144 22.20 20.41 17.06
CA GLU A 144 23.12 19.42 17.66
C GLU A 144 24.32 19.14 16.75
N LYS A 145 24.07 18.84 15.46
CA LYS A 145 25.15 18.62 14.49
C LYS A 145 26.07 19.83 14.31
N SER A 146 25.54 21.05 14.43
CA SER A 146 26.36 22.26 14.36
C SER A 146 27.24 22.43 15.59
N VAL A 147 26.75 22.03 16.77
CA VAL A 147 27.51 22.05 18.03
C VAL A 147 28.60 20.98 18.00
N ASP A 148 28.30 19.77 17.53
CA ASP A 148 29.29 18.69 17.39
C ASP A 148 30.40 19.04 16.40
N PHE A 149 30.07 19.75 15.32
CA PHE A 149 31.05 20.26 14.37
C PHE A 149 31.96 21.33 14.98
N LEU A 150 31.41 22.18 15.86
CA LEU A 150 32.15 23.24 16.55
C LEU A 150 32.97 22.71 17.74
N SER A 151 32.53 21.63 18.39
CA SER A 151 33.19 21.07 19.58
C SER A 151 34.41 20.22 19.25
N GLY A 152 34.58 19.78 18.00
CA GLY A 152 35.84 19.22 17.51
C GLY A 152 36.37 18.04 18.34
N THR A 153 35.51 17.18 18.88
CA THR A 153 35.95 15.95 19.53
C THR A 153 35.92 14.79 18.53
N PRO A 154 37.08 14.28 18.06
CA PRO A 154 37.12 13.00 17.38
C PRO A 154 36.67 11.93 18.38
N GLU A 155 35.82 11.00 17.93
CA GLU A 155 35.45 9.82 18.72
C GLU A 155 36.71 9.09 19.21
N TYR A 156 36.87 8.99 20.53
CA TYR A 156 37.92 8.20 21.15
C TYR A 156 37.55 6.71 21.02
N SER A 157 38.04 6.09 19.95
CA SER A 157 38.02 4.64 19.78
C SER A 157 38.87 3.99 20.89
N SER A 158 38.20 3.36 21.85
CA SER A 158 38.82 2.41 22.77
C SER A 158 39.27 1.18 21.99
N TYR A 159 40.57 1.10 21.69
CA TYR A 159 41.24 -0.19 21.51
C TYR A 159 41.80 -0.61 22.86
N GLY A 160 41.44 -1.83 23.25
CA GLY A 160 41.78 -2.44 24.52
C GLY A 160 43.28 -2.48 24.76
N GLY A 161 43.63 -2.41 26.04
CA GLY A 161 44.94 -2.86 26.49
C GLY A 161 45.09 -4.34 26.16
N ASP A 162 46.26 -4.70 25.66
CA ASP A 162 46.91 -5.91 26.14
C ASP A 162 48.26 -5.50 26.73
N ASP A 163 48.45 -6.05 27.92
CA ASP A 163 49.53 -5.83 28.86
C ASP A 163 50.92 -6.22 28.30
N SER A 164 51.94 -5.56 28.85
CA SER A 164 53.30 -6.03 29.20
C SER A 164 53.85 -7.32 28.54
N ASP A 165 55.09 -7.34 28.05
CA ASP A 165 56.26 -7.41 28.93
C ASP A 165 57.57 -6.90 28.28
N GLU A 166 58.37 -6.22 29.10
CA GLU A 166 59.80 -5.96 28.93
C GLU A 166 60.62 -7.24 29.14
N ALA A 167 61.67 -7.42 28.32
CA ALA A 167 63.07 -7.72 28.68
C ALA A 167 63.81 -8.44 27.53
#